data_AF-A0A7X7WEG4-F1
#
_entry.id   AF-A0A7X7WEG4-F1
#
_cell.length_a   1.000
_cell.length_b   1.000
_cell.length_c   1.000
_cell.angle_alpha   90.00
_cell.angle_beta   90.00
_cell.angle_gamma   90.00
#
_symmetry.space_group_name_H-M   'P 1'
#
loop_
_entity.id
_entity.type
_entity.pdbx_description
1 polymer ?
#
loop_
_entity_poly.entity_id
_entity_poly.type
_entity_poly.pdbx_seq_one_letter_code
_entity_poly.pdbx_strand_id
1 'polypeptide(L)'
;MRNVSDRELLIARDIEIIFIIIIFSFLFWAVFPGKKIISNAVNENKNLDLTQLYLKNIAKKYPSNFEVHFALSDIYLKQGDLIKAKESLYPLSNIKDEVLSQKRDLYYARITLFSINEKSDKKDFIFLREYYSSKKFFSSPDKEKYVWEYVLKLISLSLWQESADFAVLALKTADNFEDKKLCLKIFLYSTRAGNLFKKNIRLLDSFAHIFYIDDESANDIIKTYLQAQEPYKAAEYAEKILKLRKIL
;
A
#
# COMPACT_ATOMS: atom_id res chain seq x y z
N MET A 1 22.65 65.10 -13.61
CA MET A 1 21.47 64.94 -12.72
C MET A 1 20.28 64.60 -13.60
N ARG A 2 19.77 63.36 -13.54
CA ARG A 2 18.58 62.95 -14.29
C ARG A 2 17.35 63.25 -13.44
N ASN A 3 16.42 64.05 -13.96
CA ASN A 3 15.11 64.29 -13.36
C ASN A 3 14.38 62.95 -13.20
N VAL A 4 14.12 62.59 -11.94
CA VAL A 4 13.25 61.48 -11.58
C VAL A 4 11.83 61.94 -11.91
N SER A 5 11.40 61.60 -13.12
CA SER A 5 10.02 61.66 -13.60
C SER A 5 9.04 61.24 -12.52
N ASP A 6 8.05 62.08 -12.27
CA ASP A 6 6.85 61.81 -11.48
C ASP A 6 6.27 60.46 -11.89
N ARG A 7 6.46 59.45 -11.04
CA ARG A 7 5.69 58.21 -11.14
C ARG A 7 4.37 58.49 -10.44
N GLU A 8 3.36 58.82 -11.22
CA GLU A 8 1.97 58.79 -10.74
C GLU A 8 1.71 57.42 -10.13
N LEU A 9 1.59 57.38 -8.81
CA LEU A 9 1.16 56.20 -8.08
C LEU A 9 -0.30 55.96 -8.47
N LEU A 10 -0.52 55.05 -9.42
CA LEU A 10 -1.84 54.48 -9.71
C LEU A 10 -2.31 53.72 -8.47
N ILE A 11 -2.99 54.43 -7.58
CA ILE A 11 -3.69 53.83 -6.44
C ILE A 11 -4.92 53.16 -7.04
N ALA A 12 -4.94 51.82 -7.00
CA ALA A 12 -6.07 51.03 -7.43
C ALA A 12 -7.33 51.50 -6.69
N ARG A 13 -8.44 51.66 -7.41
CA ARG A 13 -9.71 52.04 -6.80
C ARG A 13 -10.23 50.87 -5.95
N ASP A 14 -10.94 51.14 -4.86
CA ASP A 14 -11.47 50.11 -3.95
C ASP A 14 -12.25 48.99 -4.69
N ILE A 15 -12.94 49.34 -5.77
CA ILE A 15 -13.67 48.40 -6.64
C ILE A 15 -12.72 47.40 -7.32
N GLU A 16 -11.56 47.85 -7.79
CA GLU A 16 -10.55 47.00 -8.44
C GLU A 16 -9.95 46.02 -7.43
N ILE A 17 -9.72 46.46 -6.19
CA ILE A 17 -9.22 45.59 -5.10
C ILE A 17 -10.25 44.50 -4.78
N ILE A 18 -11.53 44.86 -4.64
CA ILE A 18 -12.61 43.88 -4.41
C ILE A 18 -12.69 42.89 -5.58
N PHE A 19 -12.60 43.36 -6.82
CA PHE A 19 -12.65 42.52 -8.00
C PHE A 19 -11.47 41.52 -8.06
N ILE A 20 -10.26 41.97 -7.71
CA ILE A 20 -9.08 41.11 -7.57
C ILE A 20 -9.33 40.04 -6.50
N ILE A 21 -9.85 40.39 -5.32
CA ILE A 21 -10.15 39.42 -4.24
C ILE A 21 -11.18 38.38 -4.70
N ILE A 22 -12.22 38.79 -5.43
CA ILE A 22 -13.25 37.88 -5.96
C ILE A 22 -12.63 36.92 -6.98
N ILE A 23 -11.84 37.44 -7.94
CA ILE A 23 -11.16 36.60 -8.94
C ILE A 23 -10.22 35.61 -8.27
N PHE A 24 -9.40 36.05 -7.32
CA PHE A 24 -8.49 35.16 -6.60
C PHE A 24 -9.24 34.14 -5.76
N SER A 25 -10.35 34.51 -5.13
CA SER A 25 -11.20 33.58 -4.37
C SER A 25 -11.84 32.53 -5.28
N PHE A 26 -12.32 32.94 -6.46
CA PHE A 26 -12.89 32.04 -7.46
C PHE A 26 -11.82 31.12 -8.06
N LEU A 27 -10.66 31.66 -8.44
CA LEU A 27 -9.52 30.87 -8.92
C LEU A 27 -9.06 29.89 -7.85
N PHE A 28 -8.99 30.30 -6.59
CA PHE A 28 -8.65 29.41 -5.49
C PHE A 28 -9.68 28.29 -5.34
N TRP A 29 -10.98 28.59 -5.39
CA TRP A 29 -12.03 27.58 -5.34
C TRP A 29 -12.00 26.62 -6.55
N ALA A 30 -11.75 27.14 -7.75
CA ALA A 30 -11.70 26.36 -8.99
C ALA A 30 -10.46 25.46 -9.09
N VAL A 31 -9.30 25.96 -8.65
CA VAL A 31 -8.02 25.24 -8.67
C VAL A 31 -7.93 24.25 -7.50
N PHE A 32 -8.54 24.57 -6.36
CA PHE A 32 -8.49 23.77 -5.14
C PHE A 32 -9.88 23.30 -4.68
N PRO A 33 -10.60 22.48 -5.47
CA PRO A 33 -11.83 21.86 -4.98
C PRO A 33 -11.47 20.94 -3.82
N GLY A 34 -12.03 21.18 -2.62
CA GLY A 34 -11.54 20.63 -1.35
C GLY A 34 -11.26 19.13 -1.31
N LYS A 35 -11.97 18.32 -2.11
CA LYS A 35 -11.74 16.87 -2.24
C LYS A 35 -10.45 16.51 -3.01
N LYS A 36 -10.06 17.31 -4.03
CA LYS A 36 -8.83 17.08 -4.79
C LYS A 36 -7.57 17.51 -4.04
N ILE A 37 -7.71 18.38 -3.03
CA ILE A 37 -6.53 18.85 -2.29
C ILE A 37 -5.92 17.70 -1.50
N ILE A 38 -6.73 16.86 -0.85
CA ILE A 38 -6.24 15.70 -0.09
C ILE A 38 -5.59 14.67 -1.04
N SER A 39 -6.21 14.38 -2.19
CA SER A 39 -5.62 13.46 -3.16
C SER A 39 -4.33 14.00 -3.78
N ASN A 40 -4.26 15.30 -4.09
CA ASN A 40 -3.06 15.92 -4.65
C ASN A 40 -1.94 16.02 -3.62
N ALA A 41 -2.28 16.39 -2.38
CA ALA A 41 -1.37 16.38 -1.24
C ALA A 41 -0.71 15.00 -1.04
N VAL A 42 -1.48 13.92 -1.07
CA VAL A 42 -0.96 12.55 -0.90
C VAL A 42 -0.04 12.13 -2.05
N ASN A 43 -0.28 12.64 -3.26
CA ASN A 43 0.47 12.32 -4.47
C ASN A 43 1.68 13.24 -4.73
N GLU A 44 1.77 14.39 -4.05
CA GLU A 44 2.90 15.30 -4.15
C GLU A 44 4.12 14.78 -3.36
N ASN A 45 4.93 13.95 -4.01
CA ASN A 45 6.20 13.50 -3.42
C ASN A 45 7.29 14.60 -3.39
N LYS A 46 7.06 15.76 -4.02
CA LYS A 46 8.09 16.81 -4.19
C LYS A 46 8.20 17.80 -3.03
N ASN A 47 7.15 17.98 -2.23
CA ASN A 47 7.16 18.96 -1.13
C ASN A 47 6.40 18.46 0.10
N LEU A 48 6.86 17.33 0.66
CA LEU A 48 6.24 16.68 1.82
C LEU A 48 6.08 17.64 3.02
N ASP A 49 7.02 18.56 3.21
CA ASP A 49 7.00 19.51 4.34
C ASP A 49 5.85 20.52 4.23
N LEU A 50 5.62 21.09 3.03
CA LEU A 50 4.50 22.01 2.81
C LEU A 50 3.17 21.28 2.93
N THR A 51 3.07 20.07 2.37
CA THR A 51 1.88 19.24 2.48
C THR A 51 1.57 18.89 3.93
N GLN A 52 2.59 18.51 4.70
CA GLN A 52 2.47 18.23 6.13
C GLN A 52 1.96 19.44 6.91
N LEU A 53 2.49 20.63 6.64
CA LEU A 53 2.06 21.88 7.28
C LEU A 53 0.58 22.17 6.98
N TYR A 54 0.17 22.00 5.72
CA TYR A 54 -1.21 22.19 5.29
C TYR A 54 -2.17 21.21 5.99
N LEU A 55 -1.83 19.92 5.99
CA LEU A 55 -2.66 18.90 6.64
C LEU A 55 -2.72 19.07 8.16
N LYS A 56 -1.63 19.49 8.82
CA LYS A 56 -1.64 19.84 10.25
C LYS A 56 -2.64 20.95 10.56
N ASN A 57 -2.68 21.99 9.73
CA ASN A 57 -3.62 23.10 9.90
C ASN A 57 -5.07 22.64 9.71
N ILE A 58 -5.34 21.75 8.75
CA ILE A 58 -6.67 21.14 8.57
C ILE A 58 -7.02 20.27 9.78
N ALA A 59 -6.11 19.40 10.24
CA ALA A 59 -6.36 18.52 11.38
C ALA A 59 -6.66 19.30 12.66
N LYS A 60 -5.98 20.44 12.87
CA LYS A 60 -6.26 21.35 13.99
C LYS A 60 -7.66 21.95 13.91
N LYS A 61 -8.12 22.31 12.71
CA LYS A 61 -9.44 22.92 12.50
C LYS A 61 -10.56 21.87 12.47
N TYR A 62 -10.27 20.67 12.01
CA TYR A 62 -11.22 19.57 11.81
C TYR A 62 -10.66 18.27 12.40
N PRO A 63 -10.60 18.13 13.74
CA PRO A 63 -9.95 17.00 14.40
C PRO A 63 -10.66 15.66 14.15
N SER A 64 -11.93 15.67 13.74
CA SER A 64 -12.69 14.48 13.34
C SER A 64 -12.50 14.09 11.87
N ASN A 65 -11.71 14.83 11.08
CA ASN A 65 -11.48 14.50 9.67
C ASN A 65 -10.46 13.36 9.56
N PHE A 66 -10.98 12.13 9.47
CA PHE A 66 -10.18 10.91 9.41
C PHE A 66 -9.21 10.86 8.22
N GLU A 67 -9.61 11.38 7.05
CA GLU A 67 -8.78 11.36 5.85
C GLU A 67 -7.48 12.14 6.04
N VAL A 68 -7.56 13.27 6.75
CA VAL A 68 -6.40 14.13 7.03
C VAL A 68 -5.42 13.44 7.97
N HIS A 69 -5.92 12.73 8.98
CA HIS A 69 -5.08 11.97 9.92
C HIS A 69 -4.38 10.79 9.24
N PHE A 70 -5.08 10.06 8.37
CA PHE A 70 -4.45 9.03 7.55
C PHE A 70 -3.39 9.60 6.60
N ALA A 71 -3.68 10.71 5.93
CA ALA A 71 -2.72 11.38 5.05
C ALA A 71 -1.48 11.90 5.81
N LEU A 72 -1.67 12.43 7.03
CA LEU A 72 -0.55 12.80 7.90
C LEU A 72 0.30 11.58 8.26
N SER A 73 -0.34 10.48 8.64
CA SER A 73 0.36 9.23 8.95
C SER A 73 1.19 8.73 7.76
N ASP A 74 0.65 8.78 6.55
CA ASP A 74 1.37 8.45 5.31
C ASP A 74 2.60 9.34 5.08
N ILE A 75 2.47 10.65 5.27
CA ILE A 75 3.61 11.58 5.13
C ILE A 75 4.68 11.25 6.15
N TYR A 76 4.30 11.02 7.41
CA TYR A 76 5.25 10.67 8.46
C TYR A 76 5.94 9.33 8.21
N LEU A 77 5.23 8.33 7.68
CA LEU A 77 5.83 7.07 7.24
C LEU A 77 6.86 7.29 6.14
N LYS A 78 6.55 8.12 5.13
CA LYS A 78 7.49 8.48 4.05
C LYS A 78 8.72 9.23 4.58
N GLN A 79 8.56 10.05 5.61
CA GLN A 79 9.65 10.77 6.29
C GLN A 79 10.44 9.88 7.27
N GLY A 80 9.96 8.67 7.59
CA GLY A 80 10.55 7.80 8.60
C GLY A 80 10.25 8.20 10.05
N ASP A 81 9.35 9.17 10.28
CA ASP A 81 8.97 9.63 11.62
C ASP A 81 7.82 8.78 12.18
N LEU A 82 8.16 7.57 12.65
CA LEU A 82 7.18 6.57 13.09
C LEU A 82 6.40 7.01 14.34
N ILE A 83 7.01 7.83 15.19
CA ILE A 83 6.37 8.37 16.39
C ILE A 83 5.22 9.28 15.97
N LYS A 84 5.50 10.27 15.11
CA LYS A 84 4.45 11.18 14.64
C LYS A 84 3.42 10.50 13.74
N ALA A 85 3.84 9.49 12.98
CA ALA A 85 2.92 8.65 12.21
C ALA A 85 1.88 8.00 13.14
N LYS A 86 2.31 7.47 14.28
CA LYS A 86 1.43 6.89 15.30
C LYS A 86 0.58 7.95 16.00
N GLU A 87 1.17 9.07 16.38
CA GLU A 87 0.44 10.16 17.05
C GLU A 87 -0.70 10.72 16.20
N SER A 88 -0.52 10.79 14.88
CA SER A 88 -1.57 11.24 13.96
C SER A 88 -2.82 10.36 13.97
N LEU A 89 -2.72 9.10 14.43
CA LEU A 89 -3.86 8.18 14.53
C LEU A 89 -4.60 8.27 15.88
N TYR A 90 -4.05 8.94 16.89
CA TYR A 90 -4.69 9.03 18.21
C TYR A 90 -6.11 9.60 18.20
N PRO A 91 -6.42 10.63 17.41
CA PRO A 91 -7.80 11.15 17.32
C PRO A 91 -8.80 10.11 16.76
N LEU A 92 -8.32 9.00 16.19
CA LEU A 92 -9.12 7.92 15.60
C LEU A 92 -9.29 6.70 16.54
N SER A 93 -8.82 6.79 17.79
CA SER A 93 -8.86 5.68 18.75
C SER A 93 -10.27 5.17 19.07
N ASN A 94 -11.25 6.08 19.11
CA ASN A 94 -12.64 5.78 19.51
C ASN A 94 -13.61 5.67 18.33
N ILE A 95 -13.10 5.36 17.13
CA ILE A 95 -13.93 5.26 15.93
C ILE A 95 -14.85 4.03 16.01
N LYS A 96 -16.16 4.25 15.84
CA LYS A 96 -17.17 3.18 15.85
C LYS A 96 -17.46 2.64 14.45
N ASP A 97 -17.18 3.42 13.42
CA ASP A 97 -17.33 3.00 12.04
C ASP A 97 -16.38 1.86 11.73
N GLU A 98 -16.92 0.73 11.28
CA GLU A 98 -16.15 -0.49 11.07
C GLU A 98 -15.09 -0.28 9.99
N VAL A 99 -15.46 0.32 8.85
CA VAL A 99 -14.56 0.54 7.70
C VAL A 99 -13.37 1.41 8.10
N LEU A 100 -13.63 2.51 8.81
CA LEU A 100 -12.58 3.39 9.30
C LEU A 100 -11.74 2.75 10.41
N SER A 101 -12.34 1.89 11.24
CA SER A 101 -11.61 1.06 12.20
C SER A 101 -10.65 0.09 11.48
N GLN A 102 -11.09 -0.58 10.41
CA GLN A 102 -10.21 -1.44 9.60
C GLN A 102 -9.04 -0.65 8.99
N LYS A 103 -9.33 0.54 8.45
CA LYS A 103 -8.31 1.44 7.90
C LYS A 103 -7.33 1.92 8.96
N ARG A 104 -7.78 2.20 10.18
CA ARG A 104 -6.89 2.53 11.29
C ARG A 104 -5.98 1.37 11.68
N ASP A 105 -6.53 0.17 11.79
CA ASP A 105 -5.74 -1.03 12.11
C ASP A 105 -4.68 -1.31 11.03
N LEU A 106 -5.01 -1.04 9.75
CA LEU A 106 -4.06 -1.10 8.64
C LEU A 106 -2.88 -0.15 8.85
N TYR A 107 -3.15 1.10 9.21
CA TYR A 107 -2.09 2.08 9.43
C TYR A 107 -1.23 1.73 10.65
N TYR A 108 -1.82 1.17 11.72
CA TYR A 108 -1.02 0.62 12.81
C TYR A 108 -0.11 -0.53 12.33
N ALA A 109 -0.63 -1.46 11.53
CA ALA A 109 0.18 -2.52 10.95
C ALA A 109 1.31 -1.97 10.07
N ARG A 110 1.06 -0.91 9.29
CA ARG A 110 2.08 -0.26 8.47
C ARG A 110 3.15 0.43 9.32
N ILE A 111 2.77 1.15 10.38
CA ILE A 111 3.74 1.75 11.30
C ILE A 111 4.62 0.68 11.95
N THR A 112 4.01 -0.41 12.43
CA THR A 112 4.75 -1.55 12.98
C THR A 112 5.69 -2.13 11.92
N LEU A 113 5.21 -2.36 10.70
CA LEU A 113 6.01 -2.86 9.58
C LEU A 113 7.24 -1.99 9.31
N PHE A 114 7.09 -0.67 9.28
CA PHE A 114 8.22 0.25 9.06
C PHE A 114 9.18 0.29 10.25
N SER A 115 8.71 0.03 11.47
CA SER A 115 9.57 -0.07 12.65
C SER A 115 10.40 -1.36 12.70
N ILE A 116 10.01 -2.39 11.93
CA ILE A 116 10.72 -3.66 11.94
C ILE A 116 12.10 -3.55 11.30
N ASN A 117 13.06 -4.19 11.97
CA ASN A 117 14.43 -4.44 11.54
C ASN A 117 14.86 -5.87 11.92
N GLU A 118 16.10 -6.24 11.61
CA GLU A 118 16.65 -7.58 11.89
C GLU A 118 16.62 -7.99 13.38
N LYS A 119 16.52 -7.01 14.30
CA LYS A 119 16.51 -7.21 15.75
C LYS A 119 15.12 -7.07 16.37
N SER A 120 14.08 -6.88 15.58
CA SER A 120 12.72 -6.69 16.10
C SER A 120 12.19 -7.91 16.85
N ASP A 121 11.30 -7.65 17.81
CA ASP A 121 10.68 -8.71 18.62
C ASP A 121 9.82 -9.61 17.71
N LYS A 122 9.86 -10.92 17.99
CA LYS A 122 8.99 -11.93 17.36
C LYS A 122 7.51 -11.55 17.49
N LYS A 123 7.11 -10.83 18.54
CA LYS A 123 5.73 -10.35 18.72
C LYS A 123 5.27 -9.44 17.59
N ASP A 124 6.13 -8.55 17.09
CA ASP A 124 5.76 -7.63 16.00
C ASP A 124 5.53 -8.42 14.70
N PHE A 125 6.39 -9.41 14.41
CA PHE A 125 6.21 -10.29 13.27
C PHE A 125 4.92 -11.12 13.36
N ILE A 126 4.58 -11.63 14.55
CA ILE A 126 3.34 -12.38 14.77
C ILE A 126 2.14 -11.48 14.49
N PHE A 127 2.11 -10.28 15.09
CA PHE A 127 1.03 -9.33 14.88
C PHE A 127 0.83 -8.99 13.39
N LEU A 128 1.91 -8.68 12.67
CA LEU A 128 1.82 -8.36 11.25
C LEU A 128 1.35 -9.55 10.42
N ARG A 129 1.89 -10.75 10.69
CA ARG A 129 1.49 -11.96 10.00
C ARG A 129 0.00 -12.23 10.18
N GLU A 130 -0.51 -12.13 11.41
CA GLU A 130 -1.94 -12.30 11.71
C GLU A 130 -2.79 -11.25 11.01
N TYR A 131 -2.37 -9.98 11.06
CA TYR A 131 -3.10 -8.89 10.42
C TYR A 131 -3.20 -9.08 8.89
N TYR A 132 -2.07 -9.22 8.21
CA TYR A 132 -2.02 -9.31 6.74
C TYR A 132 -2.59 -10.61 6.17
N SER A 133 -2.71 -11.66 6.99
CA SER A 133 -3.35 -12.93 6.58
C SER A 133 -4.82 -13.02 6.97
N SER A 134 -5.36 -12.02 7.66
CA SER A 134 -6.76 -12.02 8.12
C SER A 134 -7.75 -11.81 6.98
N LYS A 135 -8.94 -12.40 7.10
CA LYS A 135 -10.06 -12.13 6.18
C LYS A 135 -10.41 -10.64 6.10
N LYS A 136 -10.33 -9.95 7.24
CA LYS A 136 -10.57 -8.50 7.37
C LYS A 136 -9.62 -7.68 6.47
N PHE A 137 -8.38 -8.12 6.31
CA PHE A 137 -7.45 -7.45 5.40
C PHE A 137 -7.82 -7.67 3.93
N PHE A 138 -8.19 -8.89 3.55
CA PHE A 138 -8.56 -9.22 2.15
C PHE A 138 -9.89 -8.60 1.68
N SER A 139 -10.71 -8.07 2.60
CA SER A 139 -11.86 -7.22 2.23
C SER A 139 -11.48 -5.76 1.89
N SER A 140 -10.23 -5.35 2.12
CA SER A 140 -9.76 -3.99 1.80
C SER A 140 -9.61 -3.79 0.28
N PRO A 141 -10.06 -2.64 -0.27
CA PRO A 141 -9.86 -2.32 -1.69
C PRO A 141 -8.37 -2.18 -2.05
N ASP A 142 -7.53 -1.80 -1.09
CA ASP A 142 -6.10 -1.54 -1.31
C ASP A 142 -5.20 -2.73 -0.90
N LYS A 143 -5.78 -3.91 -0.67
CA LYS A 143 -5.05 -5.09 -0.16
C LYS A 143 -3.80 -5.44 -0.97
N GLU A 144 -3.86 -5.34 -2.31
CA GLU A 144 -2.73 -5.68 -3.18
C GLU A 144 -1.53 -4.77 -2.91
N LYS A 145 -1.77 -3.45 -2.85
CA LYS A 145 -0.72 -2.48 -2.53
C LYS A 145 -0.04 -2.80 -1.20
N TYR A 146 -0.83 -3.00 -0.14
CA TYR A 146 -0.29 -3.14 1.21
C TYR A 146 0.28 -4.52 1.49
N VAL A 147 -0.20 -5.57 0.82
CA VAL A 147 0.42 -6.90 0.93
C VAL A 147 1.80 -6.90 0.27
N TRP A 148 1.96 -6.20 -0.86
CA TRP A 148 3.27 -6.03 -1.47
C TRP A 148 4.20 -5.17 -0.62
N GLU A 149 3.70 -4.11 0.04
CA GLU A 149 4.47 -3.33 1.02
C GLU A 149 5.04 -4.25 2.13
N TYR A 150 4.19 -5.13 2.70
CA TYR A 150 4.60 -6.12 3.69
C TYR A 150 5.66 -7.09 3.17
N VAL A 151 5.41 -7.68 2.00
CA VAL A 151 6.29 -8.66 1.37
C VAL A 151 7.66 -8.06 1.05
N LEU A 152 7.68 -6.90 0.39
CA LEU A 152 8.91 -6.21 0.01
C LEU A 152 9.73 -5.81 1.24
N LYS A 153 9.09 -5.43 2.35
CA LYS A 153 9.79 -5.16 3.60
C LYS A 153 10.45 -6.42 4.17
N LEU A 154 9.76 -7.56 4.21
CA LEU A 154 10.37 -8.83 4.65
C LEU A 154 11.57 -9.23 3.77
N ILE A 155 11.41 -9.09 2.46
CA ILE A 155 12.47 -9.30 1.46
C ILE A 155 13.67 -8.39 1.70
N SER A 156 13.45 -7.10 1.97
CA SER A 156 14.54 -6.15 2.24
C SER A 156 15.36 -6.50 3.49
N LEU A 157 14.77 -7.27 4.41
CA LEU A 157 15.40 -7.79 5.62
C LEU A 157 15.93 -9.22 5.43
N SER A 158 15.95 -9.73 4.20
CA SER A 158 16.34 -11.11 3.88
C SER A 158 15.49 -12.19 4.58
N LEU A 159 14.25 -11.87 4.98
CA LEU A 159 13.29 -12.77 5.63
C LEU A 159 12.42 -13.50 4.60
N TRP A 160 13.09 -14.20 3.67
CA TRP A 160 12.45 -14.86 2.53
C TRP A 160 11.49 -15.96 2.95
N GLN A 161 11.84 -16.70 4.00
CA GLN A 161 11.04 -17.82 4.49
C GLN A 161 9.76 -17.32 5.15
N GLU A 162 9.86 -16.28 5.98
CA GLU A 162 8.74 -15.63 6.64
C GLU A 162 7.75 -15.08 5.60
N SER A 163 8.28 -14.51 4.51
CA SER A 163 7.47 -14.04 3.39
C SER A 163 6.73 -15.19 2.70
N ALA A 164 7.39 -16.31 2.44
CA ALA A 164 6.74 -17.50 1.86
C ALA A 164 5.70 -18.13 2.82
N ASP A 165 6.02 -18.22 4.12
CA ASP A 165 5.12 -18.78 5.14
C ASP A 165 3.89 -17.90 5.38
N PHE A 166 4.05 -16.58 5.23
CA PHE A 166 2.93 -15.64 5.17
C PHE A 166 2.05 -15.92 3.95
N ALA A 167 2.64 -16.02 2.75
CA ALA A 167 1.89 -16.21 1.53
C ALA A 167 1.07 -17.51 1.54
N VAL A 168 1.63 -18.58 2.10
CA VAL A 168 0.91 -19.86 2.31
C VAL A 168 -0.26 -19.71 3.27
N LEU A 169 -0.09 -18.96 4.36
CA LEU A 169 -1.18 -18.72 5.31
C LEU A 169 -2.29 -17.89 4.65
N ALA A 170 -1.92 -16.81 3.95
CA ALA A 170 -2.84 -15.95 3.23
C ALA A 170 -3.59 -16.70 2.12
N LEU A 171 -2.89 -17.57 1.37
CA LEU A 171 -3.48 -18.41 0.32
C LEU A 171 -4.56 -19.36 0.88
N LYS A 172 -4.37 -19.87 2.10
CA LYS A 172 -5.35 -20.73 2.79
C LYS A 172 -6.56 -19.95 3.32
N THR A 173 -6.37 -18.68 3.70
CA THR A 173 -7.42 -17.84 4.28
C THR A 173 -8.22 -17.07 3.23
N ALA A 174 -7.66 -16.83 2.04
CA ALA A 174 -8.31 -16.13 0.94
C ALA A 174 -9.58 -16.87 0.45
N ASP A 175 -10.69 -16.14 0.37
CA ASP A 175 -12.00 -16.71 0.04
C ASP A 175 -12.28 -16.75 -1.48
N ASN A 176 -11.73 -15.82 -2.25
CA ASN A 176 -11.93 -15.74 -3.70
C ASN A 176 -10.66 -16.09 -4.50
N PHE A 177 -10.85 -16.35 -5.80
CA PHE A 177 -9.78 -16.78 -6.69
C PHE A 177 -8.70 -15.71 -6.91
N GLU A 178 -9.09 -14.44 -7.06
CA GLU A 178 -8.14 -13.34 -7.28
C GLU A 178 -7.20 -13.15 -6.09
N ASP A 179 -7.72 -13.23 -4.87
CA ASP A 179 -6.91 -13.14 -3.65
C ASP A 179 -5.96 -14.34 -3.52
N LYS A 180 -6.41 -15.54 -3.91
CA LYS A 180 -5.55 -16.73 -3.98
C LYS A 180 -4.45 -16.56 -5.03
N LYS A 181 -4.77 -15.99 -6.19
CA LYS A 181 -3.81 -15.69 -7.26
C LYS A 181 -2.75 -14.71 -6.79
N LEU A 182 -3.14 -13.64 -6.10
CA LEU A 182 -2.21 -12.69 -5.47
C LEU A 182 -1.29 -13.39 -4.47
N CYS A 183 -1.84 -14.22 -3.57
CA CYS A 183 -1.04 -14.96 -2.59
C CYS A 183 -0.08 -15.97 -3.24
N LEU A 184 -0.49 -16.64 -4.32
CA LEU A 184 0.39 -17.51 -5.11
C LEU A 184 1.55 -16.72 -5.70
N LYS A 185 1.29 -15.56 -6.33
CA LYS A 185 2.35 -14.71 -6.91
C LYS A 185 3.40 -14.34 -5.86
N ILE A 186 2.97 -13.95 -4.68
CA ILE A 186 3.86 -13.65 -3.54
C ILE A 186 4.66 -14.90 -3.14
N PHE A 187 3.99 -16.05 -2.96
CA PHE A 187 4.65 -17.29 -2.57
C PHE A 187 5.74 -17.71 -3.56
N LEU A 188 5.45 -17.65 -4.86
CA LEU A 188 6.40 -17.98 -5.92
C LEU A 188 7.55 -16.98 -5.95
N TYR A 189 7.25 -15.68 -5.84
CA TYR A 189 8.27 -14.63 -5.77
C TYR A 189 9.25 -14.87 -4.61
N SER A 190 8.73 -15.05 -3.39
CA SER A 190 9.56 -15.24 -2.19
C SER A 190 10.35 -16.54 -2.24
N THR A 191 9.77 -17.60 -2.81
CA THR A 191 10.46 -18.87 -3.02
C THR A 191 11.66 -18.73 -3.96
N ARG A 192 11.47 -18.04 -5.09
CA ARG A 192 12.55 -17.81 -6.07
C ARG A 192 13.62 -16.89 -5.50
N ALA A 193 13.22 -15.77 -4.90
CA ALA A 193 14.15 -14.78 -4.36
C ALA A 193 15.03 -15.35 -3.23
N GLY A 194 14.48 -16.19 -2.36
CA GLY A 194 15.23 -16.85 -1.29
C GLY A 194 15.86 -18.19 -1.65
N ASN A 195 15.79 -18.63 -2.92
CA ASN A 195 16.22 -19.97 -3.35
C ASN A 195 15.63 -21.13 -2.48
N LEU A 196 14.36 -21.01 -2.10
CA LEU A 196 13.69 -21.90 -1.14
C LEU A 196 13.04 -23.14 -1.78
N PHE A 197 13.42 -23.49 -3.01
CA PHE A 197 12.74 -24.51 -3.80
C PHE A 197 12.62 -25.85 -3.07
N LYS A 198 13.71 -26.35 -2.46
CA LYS A 198 13.73 -27.65 -1.76
C LYS A 198 12.65 -27.76 -0.67
N LYS A 199 12.39 -26.67 0.06
CA LYS A 199 11.39 -26.64 1.14
C LYS A 199 9.99 -26.43 0.59
N ASN A 200 9.86 -25.55 -0.39
CA ASN A 200 8.56 -25.01 -0.80
C ASN A 200 7.90 -25.77 -1.96
N ILE A 201 8.62 -26.63 -2.69
CA ILE A 201 8.05 -27.33 -3.86
C ILE A 201 6.88 -28.25 -3.48
N ARG A 202 6.94 -28.91 -2.32
CA ARG A 202 5.84 -29.75 -1.82
C ARG A 202 4.59 -28.92 -1.47
N LEU A 203 4.81 -27.70 -0.97
CA LEU A 203 3.71 -26.78 -0.70
C LEU A 203 3.10 -26.30 -2.02
N LEU A 204 3.93 -25.99 -3.02
CA LEU A 204 3.44 -25.65 -4.36
C LEU A 204 2.53 -26.74 -4.93
N ASP A 205 2.96 -28.00 -4.86
CA ASP A 205 2.17 -29.16 -5.33
C ASP A 205 0.76 -29.18 -4.71
N SER A 206 0.65 -28.84 -3.42
CA SER A 206 -0.64 -28.85 -2.70
C SER A 206 -1.63 -27.78 -3.16
N PHE A 207 -1.14 -26.70 -3.78
CA PHE A 207 -1.99 -25.59 -4.25
C PHE A 207 -2.11 -25.49 -5.76
N ALA A 208 -1.18 -26.08 -6.50
CA ALA A 208 -1.05 -25.88 -7.94
C ALA A 208 -2.34 -26.23 -8.71
N HIS A 209 -3.09 -27.22 -8.23
CA HIS A 209 -4.35 -27.64 -8.85
C HIS A 209 -5.46 -26.58 -8.87
N ILE A 210 -5.39 -25.59 -7.98
CA ILE A 210 -6.34 -24.48 -7.91
C ILE A 210 -6.22 -23.61 -9.18
N PHE A 211 -5.05 -23.57 -9.81
CA PHE A 211 -4.67 -22.58 -10.81
C PHE A 211 -4.59 -23.11 -12.25
N TYR A 212 -5.07 -24.33 -12.52
CA TYR A 212 -4.98 -24.92 -13.87
C TYR A 212 -5.64 -24.07 -14.98
N ILE A 213 -6.67 -23.32 -14.63
CA ILE A 213 -7.47 -22.53 -15.57
C ILE A 213 -6.91 -21.12 -15.81
N ASP A 214 -5.97 -20.65 -14.99
CA ASP A 214 -5.38 -19.31 -15.14
C ASP A 214 -4.00 -19.40 -15.79
N ASP A 215 -3.91 -19.00 -17.06
CA ASP A 215 -2.71 -19.12 -17.89
C ASP A 215 -1.46 -18.49 -17.26
N GLU A 216 -1.65 -17.32 -16.62
CA GLU A 216 -0.57 -16.59 -15.97
C GLU A 216 0.00 -17.39 -14.79
N SER A 217 -0.86 -17.79 -13.84
CA SER A 217 -0.46 -18.58 -12.68
C SER A 217 0.11 -19.93 -13.09
N ALA A 218 -0.51 -20.60 -14.07
CA ALA A 218 -0.07 -21.88 -14.56
C ALA A 218 1.35 -21.81 -15.16
N ASN A 219 1.63 -20.78 -15.97
CA ASN A 219 2.96 -20.53 -16.51
C ASN A 219 3.99 -20.26 -15.40
N ASP A 220 3.62 -19.46 -14.40
CA ASP A 220 4.50 -19.19 -13.26
C ASP A 220 4.80 -20.44 -12.42
N ILE A 221 3.82 -21.33 -12.25
CA ILE A 221 4.02 -22.62 -11.58
C ILE A 221 5.01 -23.49 -12.37
N ILE A 222 4.81 -23.64 -13.69
CA ILE A 222 5.71 -24.40 -14.57
C ILE A 222 7.14 -23.87 -14.49
N LYS A 223 7.33 -22.55 -14.62
CA LYS A 223 8.65 -21.91 -14.49
C LYS A 223 9.30 -22.21 -13.15
N THR A 224 8.51 -22.21 -12.06
CA THR A 224 9.02 -22.51 -10.72
C THR A 224 9.49 -23.95 -10.59
N TYR A 225 8.74 -24.93 -11.15
CA TYR A 225 9.19 -26.32 -11.20
C TYR A 225 10.50 -26.48 -11.99
N LEU A 226 10.62 -25.82 -13.14
CA LEU A 226 11.83 -25.86 -13.95
C LEU A 226 13.03 -25.25 -13.19
N GLN A 227 12.84 -24.11 -12.53
CA GLN A 227 13.87 -23.48 -11.69
C GLN A 227 14.27 -24.34 -10.48
N ALA A 228 13.32 -25.11 -9.94
CA ALA A 228 13.56 -26.08 -8.88
C ALA A 228 14.28 -27.36 -9.36
N GLN A 229 14.64 -27.46 -10.65
CA GLN A 229 15.19 -28.67 -11.29
C GLN A 229 14.24 -29.88 -11.22
N GLU A 230 12.93 -29.62 -11.31
CA GLU A 230 11.86 -30.63 -11.28
C GLU A 230 11.12 -30.70 -12.64
N PRO A 231 11.80 -31.03 -13.76
CA PRO A 231 11.21 -30.97 -15.10
C PRO A 231 10.04 -31.94 -15.29
N TYR A 232 10.05 -33.09 -14.60
CA TYR A 232 8.95 -34.06 -14.65
C TYR A 232 7.66 -33.48 -14.07
N LYS A 233 7.74 -32.73 -12.96
CA LYS A 233 6.58 -32.05 -12.38
C LYS A 233 6.06 -30.94 -13.28
N ALA A 234 6.97 -30.19 -13.90
CA ALA A 234 6.61 -29.15 -14.88
C ALA A 234 5.82 -29.76 -16.05
N ALA A 235 6.30 -30.87 -16.61
CA ALA A 235 5.65 -31.58 -17.70
C ALA A 235 4.29 -32.17 -17.28
N GLU A 236 4.22 -32.84 -16.13
CA GLU A 236 2.97 -33.39 -15.58
C GLU A 236 1.91 -32.29 -15.38
N TYR A 237 2.33 -31.15 -14.82
CA TYR A 237 1.44 -30.00 -14.61
C TYR A 237 0.95 -29.42 -15.94
N ALA A 238 1.83 -29.27 -16.93
CA ALA A 238 1.48 -28.83 -18.27
C ALA A 238 0.49 -29.78 -18.97
N GLU A 239 0.72 -31.09 -18.89
CA GLU A 239 -0.17 -32.11 -19.45
C GLU A 239 -1.58 -32.02 -18.85
N LYS A 240 -1.69 -31.83 -17.53
CA LYS A 240 -2.99 -31.65 -16.85
C LYS A 240 -3.75 -30.43 -17.38
N ILE A 241 -3.05 -29.31 -17.60
CA ILE A 241 -3.66 -28.10 -18.19
C ILE A 241 -4.17 -28.37 -19.61
N LEU A 242 -3.35 -29.01 -20.45
CA LEU A 242 -3.71 -29.31 -21.84
C LEU A 242 -4.92 -30.25 -21.94
N LYS A 243 -4.98 -31.27 -21.10
CA LYS A 243 -6.14 -32.18 -20.99
C LYS A 243 -7.40 -31.44 -20.54
N LEU A 244 -7.31 -30.59 -19.51
CA LEU A 244 -8.45 -29.78 -19.05
C LEU A 244 -8.99 -28.85 -20.15
N ARG A 245 -8.12 -28.39 -21.05
CA ARG A 245 -8.48 -27.56 -22.21
C ARG A 245 -8.91 -28.35 -23.45
N LYS A 246 -8.89 -29.69 -23.40
CA LYS A 246 -9.19 -30.58 -24.54
C LYS A 246 -8.29 -30.32 -25.76
N ILE A 247 -7.03 -29.99 -25.51
CA ILE A 247 -6.01 -29.84 -26.56
C ILE A 247 -5.31 -31.18 -26.85
N LEU A 248 -5.14 -32.00 -25.80
CA LEU A 248 -4.72 -33.41 -25.85
C LEU A 248 -5.94 -34.30 -25.64
#